data_AF-A0A2V9WPK9-F1
#
_entry.id   AF-A0A2V9WPK9-F1
#
_cell.length_a   1.000
_cell.length_b   1.000
_cell.length_c   1.000
_cell.angle_alpha   90.00
_cell.angle_beta   90.00
_cell.angle_gamma   90.00
#
_symmetry.space_group_name_H-M   'P 1'
#
loop_
_entity.id
_entity.type
_entity.pdbx_description
1 polymer ?
#
loop_
_entity_poly.entity_id
_entity_poly.type
_entity_poly.pdbx_seq_one_letter_code
_entity_poly.pdbx_strand_id
1 'polypeptide(L)' 'MIRESERFNTNHPNLCSALRWKGQFILAESDPSVPACNDGLFWCLHTQTCIGPDGELAEPGNCTSKSRACHGTGKCG' A
#
# COMPACT_ATOMS: atom_id res chain seq x y z
N MET A 1 0.10 8.81 -13.51
CA MET A 1 -0.49 7.45 -13.56
C MET A 1 0.51 6.49 -12.94
N ILE A 2 0.15 5.78 -11.87
CA ILE A 2 1.04 4.85 -11.17
C ILE A 2 1.17 3.59 -12.04
N ARG A 3 2.39 3.04 -12.20
CA ARG A 3 2.57 1.77 -12.91
C ARG A 3 1.98 0.64 -12.08
N GLU A 4 1.32 -0.33 -12.70
CA GLU A 4 0.74 -1.49 -11.99
C GLU A 4 1.77 -2.21 -11.10
N SER A 5 3.03 -2.31 -11.55
CA SER A 5 4.13 -2.88 -10.76
C SER A 5 4.42 -2.14 -9.45
N GLU A 6 4.15 -0.84 -9.38
CA GLU A 6 4.39 -0.01 -8.19
C GLU A 6 3.18 0.04 -7.26
N ARG A 7 1.98 -0.32 -7.76
CA ARG A 7 0.73 -0.23 -7.01
C ARG A 7 0.80 -0.99 -5.68
N PHE A 8 1.45 -2.16 -5.70
CA PHE A 8 1.58 -3.06 -4.56
C PHE A 8 3.01 -3.23 -4.04
N ASN A 9 3.94 -2.35 -4.44
CA ASN A 9 5.34 -2.43 -4.04
C ASN A 9 5.55 -2.06 -2.55
N THR A 10 5.52 -3.05 -1.66
CA THR A 10 5.72 -2.88 -0.21
C THR A 10 7.16 -2.60 0.20
N ASN A 11 8.11 -2.59 -0.73
CA ASN A 11 9.52 -2.28 -0.49
C ASN A 11 9.91 -0.86 -0.90
N HIS A 12 8.95 -0.04 -1.32
CA HIS A 12 9.24 1.31 -1.78
C HIS A 12 9.79 2.19 -0.62
N PRO A 13 10.91 2.92 -0.81
CA PRO A 13 11.62 3.59 0.30
C PRO A 13 10.84 4.75 0.94
N ASN A 14 9.87 5.32 0.22
CA ASN A 14 9.03 6.43 0.71
C ASN A 14 7.64 5.98 1.20
N LEU A 15 7.44 4.71 1.54
CA LEU A 15 6.15 4.26 2.07
C LEU A 15 5.77 5.01 3.34
N CYS A 16 4.51 5.43 3.40
CA CYS A 16 3.92 6.01 4.59
C CYS A 16 4.06 5.03 5.76
N SER A 17 4.63 5.49 6.88
CA SER A 17 4.82 4.69 8.09
C SER A 17 3.50 4.21 8.73
N ALA A 18 2.37 4.83 8.36
CA ALA A 18 1.04 4.43 8.79
C ALA A 18 0.38 3.38 7.87
N LEU A 19 0.98 3.04 6.71
CA LEU A 19 0.47 1.96 5.87
C LEU A 19 0.70 0.63 6.56
N ARG A 20 -0.31 -0.22 6.58
CA ARG A 20 -0.26 -1.58 7.09
C ARG A 20 -0.69 -2.54 6.00
N TRP A 21 -0.14 -3.74 6.07
CA TRP A 21 -0.46 -4.79 5.12
C TRP A 21 -0.26 -6.16 5.72
N LYS A 22 -0.91 -7.15 5.12
CA LYS A 22 -0.72 -8.55 5.45
C LYS A 22 -0.55 -9.35 4.17
N GLY A 23 0.52 -10.14 4.12
CA GLY A 23 0.71 -11.16 3.10
C GLY A 23 0.44 -12.55 3.66
N GLN A 24 0.20 -13.50 2.77
CA GLN A 24 0.25 -14.92 3.09
C GLN A 24 1.64 -15.46 2.72
N PHE A 25 2.23 -16.26 3.60
CA PHE A 25 3.41 -17.03 3.24
C PHE A 25 2.99 -18.18 2.32
N ILE A 26 3.64 -18.30 1.16
CA ILE A 26 3.40 -19.36 0.19
C ILE A 26 4.63 -20.26 0.17
N LEU A 27 4.46 -21.54 0.51
CA LEU A 27 5.52 -22.55 0.47
C LEU A 27 5.64 -23.13 -0.95
N ALA A 28 5.83 -22.26 -1.94
CA ALA A 28 6.06 -22.61 -3.33
C ALA A 28 6.97 -21.55 -3.96
N GLU A 29 7.75 -21.95 -4.95
CA GLU A 29 8.55 -21.01 -5.74
C GLU A 29 7.66 -20.16 -6.64
N SER A 30 8.13 -18.94 -6.97
CA SER A 30 7.41 -18.05 -7.89
C SER A 30 7.43 -18.63 -9.30
N ASP A 31 6.25 -18.88 -9.87
CA ASP A 31 6.10 -19.29 -11.27
C ASP A 31 5.78 -18.06 -12.14
N PRO A 32 6.65 -17.65 -13.07
CA PRO A 32 6.42 -16.48 -13.93
C PRO A 32 5.25 -16.66 -14.91
N SER A 33 4.78 -17.89 -15.14
CA SER A 33 3.58 -18.16 -15.95
C SER A 33 2.28 -17.96 -15.16
N VAL A 34 2.36 -17.84 -13.84
CA VAL A 34 1.23 -17.62 -12.94
C VAL A 34 1.26 -16.17 -12.45
N PRO A 35 0.24 -15.35 -12.77
CA PRO A 35 0.14 -14.00 -12.22
C PRO A 35 0.14 -14.03 -10.69
N ALA A 36 0.84 -13.09 -10.06
CA ALA A 36 0.81 -12.94 -8.62
C ALA A 36 -0.63 -12.69 -8.15
N CYS A 37 -1.15 -13.58 -7.31
CA CYS A 37 -2.47 -13.45 -6.70
C CYS A 37 -2.36 -12.74 -5.34
N ASN A 38 -1.68 -11.59 -5.32
CA ASN A 38 -1.66 -10.74 -4.12
C ASN A 38 -2.80 -9.75 -4.21
N ASP A 39 -3.93 -10.06 -3.57
CA ASP A 39 -5.12 -9.19 -3.53
C ASP A 39 -4.91 -7.86 -2.78
N GLY A 40 -3.67 -7.57 -2.35
CA GLY A 40 -3.32 -6.28 -1.76
C GLY A 40 -4.14 -5.96 -0.52
N LEU A 41 -3.96 -6.73 0.56
CA LEU A 41 -4.60 -6.44 1.84
C LEU A 41 -3.87 -5.28 2.53
N PHE A 42 -4.28 -4.06 2.21
CA PHE A 42 -3.70 -2.82 2.72
C PHE A 42 -4.71 -2.01 3.54
N TRP A 43 -4.23 -1.35 4.60
CA TRP A 43 -5.05 -0.43 5.38
C TRP A 43 -4.20 0.68 6.01
N CYS A 44 -4.83 1.80 6.32
CA CYS A 44 -4.19 2.86 7.11
C CYS A 44 -4.35 2.57 8.61
N LEU A 45 -3.27 2.72 9.38
CA LEU A 45 -3.29 2.60 10.83
C LEU A 45 -4.31 3.53 11.51
N HIS A 46 -4.49 4.75 10.97
CA HIS A 46 -5.30 5.79 11.61
C HIS A 46 -6.79 5.63 11.37
N THR A 47 -7.19 5.23 10.16
CA THR A 47 -8.60 5.01 9.82
C THR A 47 -9.05 3.57 10.04
N GLN A 48 -8.10 2.63 10.10
CA GLN A 48 -8.36 1.18 10.17
C GLN A 48 -9.19 0.65 8.99
N THR A 49 -9.13 1.32 7.84
CA THR A 49 -9.79 0.91 6.59
C THR A 49 -8.84 0.99 5.41
N CYS A 50 -9.31 0.57 4.23
CA CYS A 50 -8.58 0.68 2.96
C CYS A 50 -8.50 2.13 2.43
N ILE A 51 -9.02 3.11 3.17
CA ILE A 51 -9.09 4.52 2.80
C ILE A 51 -8.33 5.34 3.84
N GLY A 52 -7.43 6.20 3.40
CA GLY A 52 -6.67 7.11 4.25
C GLY A 52 -7.52 8.26 4.81
N PRO A 53 -6.97 9.06 5.74
CA PRO A 53 -7.67 10.23 6.29
C PRO A 53 -8.04 11.31 5.27
N ASP A 54 -7.42 11.30 4.08
CA ASP A 54 -7.70 12.20 2.95
C ASP A 54 -8.77 11.64 1.99
N GLY A 55 -9.35 10.47 2.28
CA GLY A 55 -10.34 9.85 1.39
C GLY A 55 -9.73 9.05 0.23
N GLU A 56 -8.40 9.00 0.11
CA GLU A 56 -7.71 8.28 -0.96
C GLU A 56 -7.31 6.86 -0.53
N LEU A 57 -7.14 5.95 -1.50
CA LEU A 57 -6.75 4.56 -1.24
C LEU A 57 -5.48 4.47 -0.39
N ALA A 58 -5.52 3.57 0.59
CA ALA A 58 -4.39 3.20 1.43
C ALA A 58 -3.67 2.00 0.80
N GLU A 59 -2.87 2.22 -0.24
CA GLU A 59 -2.05 1.20 -0.90
C GLU A 59 -0.65 1.76 -1.23
N PRO A 60 0.38 0.93 -1.47
CA PRO A 60 1.75 1.40 -1.72
C PRO A 60 1.86 2.48 -2.80
N GLY A 61 1.21 2.30 -3.94
CA GLY A 61 1.24 3.29 -5.03
C GLY A 61 0.82 4.69 -4.59
N ASN A 62 -0.22 4.80 -3.76
CA ASN A 62 -0.75 6.08 -3.28
C ASN A 62 -0.05 6.55 -2.00
N CYS A 63 0.31 5.64 -1.10
CA CYS A 63 0.94 5.94 0.19
C CYS A 63 2.45 6.19 0.09
N THR A 64 3.02 6.27 -1.10
CA THR A 64 4.40 6.72 -1.33
C THR A 64 4.50 8.21 -1.63
N SER A 65 3.37 8.86 -1.95
CA SER A 65 3.37 10.27 -2.31
C SER A 65 3.53 11.18 -1.09
N LYS A 66 4.62 11.96 -1.06
CA LYS A 66 4.85 13.04 -0.07
C LYS A 66 3.90 14.23 -0.24
N SER A 67 3.14 14.30 -1.34
CA SER A 67 2.15 15.36 -1.55
C SER A 67 0.85 15.15 -0.77
N ARG A 68 0.61 13.95 -0.22
CA ARG A 68 -0.55 13.68 0.62
C ARG A 68 -0.34 14.29 1.99
N ALA A 69 -1.26 15.15 2.44
CA ALA A 69 -1.16 15.82 3.74
C ALA A 69 -1.09 14.83 4.92
N CYS A 70 -1.74 13.67 4.81
CA CYS A 70 -1.69 12.62 5.83
C CYS A 70 -0.42 11.77 5.85
N HIS A 71 0.49 11.92 4.88
CA HIS A 71 1.66 11.05 4.76
C HIS A 71 2.56 11.17 6.00
N GLY A 72 2.68 10.07 6.75
CA GLY A 72 3.43 10.01 8.01
C GLY A 72 2.80 10.73 9.21
N THR A 73 1.75 11.53 9.01
CA THR A 73 1.13 12.37 10.05
C THR A 73 -0.21 11.83 10.53
N GLY A 74 -0.92 11.08 9.68
CA GLY A 74 -2.27 10.58 9.96
C GLY A 74 -3.36 11.64 10.00
N LYS A 75 -3.08 12.86 9.51
CA LYS A 75 -4.01 13.99 9.57
C LYS A 75 -4.12 14.68 8.21
N CYS A 76 -5.34 15.03 7.85
CA CYS A 76 -5.63 15.93 6.74
C CYS A 76 -6.20 17.21 7.33
N GLY A 77 -5.63 18.35 6.94
CA GLY A 77 -6.17 19.66 7.29
C GLY A 77 -7.42 19.97 6.47
#